data_AF-A0A7X2MMD2-F1
#
_entry.id   AF-A0A7X2MMD2-F1
#
_cell.length_a   1.000
_cell.length_b   1.000
_cell.length_c   1.000
_cell.angle_alpha   90.00
_cell.angle_beta   90.00
_cell.angle_gamma   90.00
#
_symmetry.space_group_name_H-M   'P 1'
#
loop_
_entity.id
_entity.type
_entity.pdbx_description
1 polymer ?
#
loop_
_entity_poly.entity_id
_entity_poly.type
_entity_poly.pdbx_seq_one_letter_code
_entity_poly.pdbx_strand_id
1 'polypeptide(L)' 'DKTGSGDYGTTNDIAVIWPKDQAPIILTTYFTQKDKDAVARKDVLASAAKLVVDAISK' A
#
# COMPACT_ATOMS: atom_id res chain seq x y z
N ASP A 1 10.32 3.58 -2.21
CA ASP A 1 9.31 2.51 -2.02
C ASP A 1 9.94 1.16 -2.34
N LYS A 2 9.42 0.08 -1.78
CA LYS A 2 9.77 -1.28 -2.19
C LYS A 2 8.49 -2.09 -2.40
N THR A 3 8.26 -2.43 -3.66
CA THR A 3 7.14 -3.26 -4.09
C THR A 3 7.46 -4.76 -4.03
N GLY A 4 6.42 -5.58 -3.85
CA GLY A 4 6.49 -7.04 -3.94
C GLY A 4 5.21 -7.61 -4.55
N SER A 5 5.35 -8.68 -5.34
CA SER A 5 4.24 -9.36 -5.99
C SER A 5 4.38 -10.87 -5.89
N GLY A 6 3.28 -11.60 -6.02
CA GLY A 6 3.29 -13.07 -6.06
C GLY A 6 1.96 -13.66 -6.54
N ASP A 7 1.84 -14.98 -6.45
CA ASP A 7 0.60 -15.72 -6.72
C ASP A 7 -0.57 -15.16 -5.90
N TYR A 8 -1.79 -15.54 -6.29
CA TYR A 8 -3.03 -15.03 -5.70
C TYR A 8 -3.19 -13.52 -5.86
N GLY A 9 -2.62 -12.95 -6.92
CA GLY A 9 -2.58 -11.51 -7.16
C GLY A 9 -1.98 -10.73 -5.98
N THR A 10 -1.08 -11.34 -5.22
CA THR A 10 -0.45 -10.71 -4.06
C THR A 10 0.26 -9.45 -4.50
N THR A 11 -0.04 -8.33 -3.84
CA THR A 11 0.48 -7.00 -4.19
C THR A 11 0.83 -6.26 -2.90
N ASN A 12 2.12 -6.05 -2.65
CA ASN A 12 2.62 -5.46 -1.41
C ASN A 12 3.46 -4.23 -1.70
N ASP A 13 3.47 -3.30 -0.75
CA ASP A 13 4.34 -2.13 -0.78
C ASP A 13 4.75 -1.70 0.63
N ILE A 14 5.99 -1.22 0.75
CA ILE A 14 6.54 -0.62 1.97
C ILE A 14 7.18 0.72 1.57
N ALA A 15 6.76 1.77 2.24
CA ALA A 15 7.23 3.12 1.98
C ALA A 15 7.51 3.88 3.27
N VAL A 16 8.53 4.73 3.23
CA VAL A 16 8.64 5.88 4.13
C VAL A 16 8.11 7.08 3.33
N ILE A 17 7.19 7.82 3.93
CA ILE A 17 6.54 9.00 3.38
C ILE A 17 7.05 10.19 4.18
N TRP A 18 7.46 11.26 3.49
CA TRP A 18 7.94 12.49 4.11
C TRP A 18 6.99 13.64 3.77
N PRO A 19 5.95 13.89 4.60
CA PRO A 19 5.11 15.05 4.43
C PRO A 19 5.89 16.33 4.74
N LYS A 20 5.52 17.43 4.09
CA LYS A 20 6.12 18.73 4.38
C LYS A 20 5.75 19.16 5.81
N ASP A 21 6.74 19.64 6.56
CA ASP A 21 6.59 20.18 7.93
C ASP A 21 6.01 19.19 8.96
N GLN A 22 6.05 17.87 8.69
CA GLN A 22 5.63 16.84 9.63
C GLN A 22 6.68 15.72 9.77
N ALA A 23 6.54 14.91 10.82
CA ALA A 23 7.38 13.74 11.00
C ALA A 23 7.17 12.71 9.87
N PRO A 24 8.22 11.94 9.49
CA PRO A 24 8.08 10.87 8.50
C PRO A 24 7.09 9.79 8.96
N ILE A 25 6.37 9.21 8.01
CA ILE A 25 5.40 8.14 8.23
C ILE A 25 5.94 6.87 7.57
N ILE A 26 5.90 5.75 8.29
CA ILE A 26 6.18 4.43 7.70
C ILE A 26 4.83 3.77 7.40
N LEU A 27 4.62 3.42 6.14
CA LEU A 27 3.42 2.70 5.69
C LEU A 27 3.82 1.36 5.07
N THR A 28 3.13 0.31 5.50
CA THR A 28 3.27 -1.03 4.95
C THR A 28 1.88 -1.56 4.58
N THR A 29 1.73 -1.99 3.34
CA THR A 29 0.46 -2.50 2.81
C THR A 29 0.68 -3.88 2.21
N TYR A 30 -0.11 -4.85 2.67
CA TYR A 30 -0.15 -6.20 2.13
C TYR A 30 -1.54 -6.50 1.59
N PHE A 31 -1.61 -7.07 0.40
CA PHE A 31 -2.87 -7.47 -0.23
C PHE A 31 -2.70 -8.81 -0.94
N THR A 32 -3.70 -9.68 -0.79
CA THR A 32 -3.78 -10.99 -1.46
C THR A 32 -5.23 -11.32 -1.78
N GLN A 33 -5.46 -12.16 -2.78
CA GLN A 33 -6.80 -12.53 -3.27
C GLN A 33 -7.04 -14.03 -3.10
N LYS A 34 -8.27 -14.48 -3.36
CA LYS A 34 -8.64 -15.89 -3.20
C LYS A 34 -8.25 -16.74 -4.40
N ASP A 35 -8.34 -16.18 -5.61
CA ASP A 35 -8.06 -16.90 -6.84
C ASP A 35 -6.55 -16.90 -7.12
N LYS A 36 -5.98 -18.09 -7.36
CA LYS A 36 -4.53 -18.25 -7.57
C LYS A 36 -4.00 -17.40 -8.71
N ASP A 37 -4.76 -17.29 -9.79
CA ASP A 37 -4.38 -16.56 -11.00
C ASP A 37 -4.94 -15.12 -11.03
N ALA A 38 -5.37 -14.60 -9.87
CA ALA A 38 -5.89 -13.24 -9.78
C ALA A 38 -4.85 -12.21 -10.25
N VAL A 39 -5.33 -11.20 -10.98
CA VAL A 39 -4.48 -10.09 -11.43
C VAL A 39 -4.12 -9.19 -10.25
N ALA A 40 -2.88 -8.72 -10.21
CA ALA A 40 -2.39 -7.80 -9.19
C ALA A 40 -3.20 -6.48 -9.17
N ARG A 41 -3.42 -5.92 -7.97
CA ARG A 41 -4.29 -4.76 -7.74
C ARG A 41 -3.56 -3.61 -7.04
N LYS A 42 -2.73 -2.90 -7.80
CA LYS A 42 -2.02 -1.69 -7.30
C LYS A 42 -3.00 -0.56 -6.92
N ASP A 43 -4.16 -0.51 -7.55
CA ASP A 43 -5.22 0.44 -7.26
C ASP A 43 -5.82 0.27 -5.86
N VAL A 44 -5.87 -0.97 -5.34
CA VAL A 44 -6.29 -1.24 -3.96
C VAL A 44 -5.28 -0.67 -2.97
N LEU A 45 -3.98 -0.83 -3.23
CA LEU A 45 -2.92 -0.24 -2.40
C LEU A 45 -2.97 1.29 -2.42
N ALA A 46 -3.15 1.90 -3.59
CA ALA A 46 -3.30 3.35 -3.71
C ALA A 46 -4.52 3.87 -2.92
N SER A 47 -5.65 3.15 -2.99
CA SER A 47 -6.86 3.49 -2.24
C SER A 47 -6.66 3.39 -0.74
N ALA A 48 -6.01 2.31 -0.27
CA ALA A 48 -5.70 2.11 1.14
C ALA A 48 -4.72 3.19 1.66
N ALA A 49 -3.67 3.49 0.91
CA ALA A 49 -2.71 4.54 1.28
C ALA A 49 -3.39 5.90 1.40
N LYS A 50 -4.28 6.26 0.48
CA LYS A 50 -5.07 7.49 0.56
C LYS A 50 -5.89 7.57 1.84
N LEU A 51 -6.64 6.50 2.16
CA LEU A 51 -7.45 6.44 3.38
C LEU A 51 -6.61 6.61 4.65
N VAL A 52 -5.42 6.00 4.69
CA VAL A 52 -4.50 6.14 5.83
C VAL A 52 -4.00 7.57 5.94
N VAL A 53 -3.54 8.17 4.85
CA VAL A 53 -3.07 9.57 4.83
C VAL A 53 -4.18 10.52 5.27
N ASP A 54 -5.40 10.37 4.75
CA ASP A 54 -6.55 11.20 5.12
C ASP A 54 -6.89 11.06 6.63
N ALA A 55 -6.70 9.88 7.22
CA ALA A 55 -7.00 9.63 8.63
C ALA A 55 -5.96 10.22 9.61
N ILE A 56 -4.70 10.35 9.17
CA ILE A 56 -3.58 10.81 10.02
C ILE A 56 -3.16 12.25 9.73
N SER A 57 -3.55 12.81 8.59
CA SER A 57 -3.35 14.22 8.24
C SER A 57 -4.42 15.06 8.95
N LYS A 58 -4.14 15.44 10.21
CA LYS A 58 -4.89 16.47 10.92
C LYS A 58 -4.09 17.76 10.99
#